data_AF-A0A816B7A4-F1
#
_entry.id   AF-A0A816B7A4-F1
#
_cell.length_a   1.000
_cell.length_b   1.000
_cell.length_c   1.000
_cell.angle_alpha   90.00
_cell.angle_beta   90.00
_cell.angle_gamma   90.00
#
_symmetry.space_group_name_H-M   'P 1'
#
loop_
_entity.id
_entity.type
_entity.pdbx_description
1 polymer ?
#
loop_
_entity_poly.entity_id
_entity_poly.type
_entity_poly.pdbx_seq_one_letter_code
_entity_poly.pdbx_strand_id
1 'polypeptide(L)' 'PLPLDHKSLKLKNCVILPHIGSAETNCRKKMVEISIHNLIEYFDNKSIISQINVN' A
#
# COMPACT_ATOMS: atom_id res chain seq x y z
N PRO A 1 -1.18 -1.52 -13.23
CA PRO A 1 -1.44 -0.34 -14.10
C PRO A 1 -2.50 -0.67 -15.15
N LEU A 2 -3.43 0.24 -15.40
CA LEU A 2 -4.47 0.05 -16.40
C LEU A 2 -3.89 0.31 -17.82
N PRO A 3 -4.21 -0.52 -18.83
CA PRO A 3 -3.83 -0.23 -20.22
C PRO A 3 -4.38 1.13 -20.70
N LEU A 4 -3.61 1.85 -21.52
CA LEU A 4 -3.94 3.22 -21.94
C LEU A 4 -5.18 3.29 -22.87
N ASP A 5 -5.51 2.20 -23.54
CA ASP A 5 -6.66 2.07 -24.43
C ASP A 5 -7.92 1.54 -23.73
N HIS A 6 -7.86 1.30 -22.42
CA HIS A 6 -8.93 0.69 -21.66
C HIS A 6 -10.22 1.52 -21.65
N LYS A 7 -11.37 0.85 -21.82
CA LYS A 7 -12.70 1.50 -21.95
C LYS A 7 -13.06 2.42 -20.79
N SER A 8 -12.65 2.09 -19.56
CA SER A 8 -12.92 2.91 -18.38
C SER A 8 -12.36 4.33 -18.48
N LEU A 9 -11.23 4.53 -19.18
CA LEU A 9 -10.63 5.86 -19.38
C LEU A 9 -11.46 6.76 -20.32
N LYS A 10 -12.48 6.21 -21.01
CA LYS A 10 -13.36 6.93 -21.94
C LYS A 10 -14.72 7.29 -21.33
N LEU A 11 -15.00 6.89 -20.09
CA LEU A 11 -16.27 7.15 -19.41
C LEU A 11 -16.37 8.64 -19.04
N LYS A 12 -17.45 9.30 -19.47
CA LYS A 12 -17.63 10.75 -19.27
C LYS A 12 -18.00 11.14 -17.84
N ASN A 13 -18.47 10.20 -17.04
CA ASN A 13 -19.01 10.39 -15.70
C ASN A 13 -18.12 9.80 -14.60
N CYS A 14 -16.85 9.55 -14.89
CA CYS A 14 -15.90 8.99 -13.94
C CYS A 14 -14.63 9.84 -13.83
N VAL A 15 -14.13 9.97 -12.61
CA VAL A 15 -12.78 10.48 -12.34
C VAL A 15 -11.93 9.28 -11.92
N ILE A 16 -10.81 9.05 -12.63
CA ILE A 16 -9.92 7.91 -12.41
C ILE A 16 -8.57 8.44 -11.93
N LEU A 17 -8.05 7.84 -10.85
CA LEU A 17 -6.76 8.19 -10.28
C LEU A 17 -5.82 6.97 -10.36
N PRO A 18 -4.50 7.17 -10.58
CA PRO A 18 -3.53 6.08 -10.74
C PRO A 18 -3.11 5.43 -9.41
N HIS A 19 -4.08 4.92 -8.63
CA HIS A 19 -3.86 4.30 -7.32
C HIS A 19 -3.00 5.15 -6.35
N ILE A 20 -3.21 6.47 -6.35
CA ILE A 20 -2.46 7.44 -5.54
C ILE A 20 -3.10 7.76 -4.19
N GLY A 21 -4.09 6.98 -3.75
CA GLY A 21 -4.81 7.24 -2.50
C GLY A 21 -3.92 7.31 -1.26
N SER A 22 -2.86 6.50 -1.22
CA SER A 22 -1.84 6.49 -0.16
C SER A 22 -0.57 7.25 -0.52
N ALA A 23 -0.53 7.94 -1.67
CA ALA A 23 0.68 8.60 -2.18
C ALA A 23 0.99 9.95 -1.50
N GLU A 24 0.42 10.22 -0.32
CA GLU A 24 0.77 11.36 0.51
C GLU A 24 2.07 11.07 1.27
N THR A 25 2.93 12.08 1.46
CA THR A 25 4.28 11.89 2.01
C THR A 25 4.27 11.39 3.45
N ASN A 26 3.42 11.93 4.32
CA ASN A 26 3.33 11.48 5.71
C ASN A 26 2.69 10.09 5.82
N CYS A 27 1.68 9.79 5.01
CA CYS A 27 1.08 8.46 4.89
C CYS A 27 2.15 7.43 4.52
N ARG A 28 2.94 7.68 3.48
CA ARG A 28 4.03 6.78 3.07
C ARG A 28 5.12 6.64 4.14
N LYS A 29 5.48 7.71 4.85
CA LYS A 29 6.41 7.62 5.99
C LYS A 29 5.87 6.67 7.06
N LYS A 30 4.60 6.78 7.42
CA LYS A 30 3.95 5.89 8.40
C LYS A 30 3.86 4.45 7.92
N MET A 31 3.53 4.22 6.66
CA MET A 31 3.56 2.87 6.08
C MET A 31 4.96 2.26 6.17
N VAL A 32 6.01 3.02 5.83
CA VAL A 32 7.40 2.56 5.93
C VAL A 32 7.81 2.29 7.38
N GLU A 33 7.46 3.16 8.33
CA GLU A 33 7.72 2.94 9.76
C GLU A 33 7.12 1.61 10.23
N ILE A 34 5.87 1.32 9.88
CA ILE A 34 5.19 0.06 10.22
C ILE A 34 5.90 -1.14 9.56
N SER A 35 6.28 -1.03 8.27
CA SER A 35 6.99 -2.10 7.56
C SER A 35 8.35 -2.41 8.20
N ILE A 36 9.13 -1.38 8.57
CA ILE A 36 10.42 -1.53 9.23
C ILE A 36 10.24 -2.16 10.60
N HIS A 37 9.24 -1.72 11.37
CA HIS A 37 8.98 -2.27 12.70
C HIS A 37 8.69 -3.78 12.64
N ASN A 38 7.78 -4.21 11.76
CA ASN A 38 7.49 -5.62 11.55
C ASN A 38 8.74 -6.44 11.15
N LEU A 39 9.63 -5.86 10.35
CA LEU A 39 10.87 -6.52 9.92
C LEU A 39 11.84 -6.72 11.08
N ILE A 40 11.99 -5.68 11.93
CA ILE A 40 12.82 -5.76 13.14
C ILE A 40 12.28 -6.82 14.08
N GLU A 41 10.96 -6.82 14.34
CA GLU A 41 10.33 -7.80 15.22
C GLU A 41 10.53 -9.24 14.73
N TYR A 42 10.43 -9.47 13.42
CA TYR A 42 10.70 -10.78 12.83
C TYR A 42 12.14 -11.25 13.10
N PHE A 43 13.15 -10.40 12.83
CA PHE A 43 14.55 -10.77 13.05
C PHE A 43 14.94 -10.87 14.52
N ASP A 44 14.23 -10.17 15.40
CA ASP A 44 14.38 -10.26 16.84
C ASP A 44 13.66 -11.49 17.45
N ASN A 45 13.00 -12.32 16.64
CA ASN A 45 12.14 -13.42 17.09
C ASN A 45 11.03 -12.95 18.07
N LYS A 46 10.49 -11.75 17.84
CA LYS A 46 9.35 -11.18 18.58
C LYS A 46 8.06 -11.40 17.80
N SER A 47 6.92 -11.17 18.47
CA SER A 47 5.62 -11.13 17.81
C SER A 47 5.56 -9.92 16.87
N ILE A 48 5.10 -10.14 15.64
CA ILE A 48 5.00 -9.11 14.60
C ILE A 48 3.63 -8.44 14.71
N ILE A 49 3.59 -7.11 14.87
CA ILE A 49 2.33 -6.37 15.12
C ILE A 49 1.28 -6.52 14.00
N SER A 50 1.72 -6.74 12.75
CA SER A 50 0.83 -6.85 11.57
C SER A 50 1.00 -8.20 10.86
N GLN A 51 1.21 -9.27 11.63
CA GLN A 51 1.31 -10.62 11.11
C GLN A 51 -0.01 -11.09 10.47
N ILE A 52 0.07 -11.63 9.25
CA ILE A 52 -1.09 -12.20 8.55
C ILE A 52 -1.22 -13.70 8.80
N ASN A 53 -0.10 -14.42 8.77
CA ASN A 53 -0.06 -15.87 8.94
C ASN A 53 0.60 -16.22 10.27
N VAL A 54 -0.15 -16.82 11.18
CA VAL A 54 0.36 -17.49 12.38
C VAL A 54 0.43 -18.97 12.06
N ASN A 55 1.65 -19.47 11.81
CA ASN A 55 1.94 -20.90 11.84
C ASN A 55 2.32 -21.30 13.26
#